data_AF-A0A520MLJ1-F1
#
_entry.id   AF-A0A520MLJ1-F1
#
_cell.length_a   1.000
_cell.length_b   1.000
_cell.length_c   1.000
_cell.angle_alpha   90.00
_cell.angle_beta   90.00
_cell.angle_gamma   90.00
#
_symmetry.space_group_name_H-M   'P 1'
#
loop_
_entity.id
_entity.type
_entity.pdbx_description
1 polymer ?
#
loop_
_entity_poly.entity_id
_entity_poly.type
_entity_poly.pdbx_seq_one_letter_code
_entity_poly.pdbx_strand_id
1 'polypeptide(L)'
;MKIIRRLSAGAILLILPLSVMALLAGEAEDGKPLHDNFCMGCHVSVVGGDGGEIYLRENRNVKTIEGLMGAVDFCNDQAKTGLNNYELDDIVAYLNETFYQFDTD
;
A
#
# COMPACT_ATOMS: atom_id res chain seq x y z
N MET A 1 -2.96 10.89 -71.06
CA MET A 1 -3.28 9.80 -70.11
C MET A 1 -2.03 9.38 -69.36
N LYS A 2 -1.95 9.65 -68.04
CA LYS A 2 -1.36 8.77 -67.02
C LYS A 2 -1.67 9.38 -65.64
N ILE A 3 -2.62 8.74 -64.98
CA ILE A 3 -3.21 9.12 -63.70
C ILE A 3 -2.30 8.53 -62.62
N ILE A 4 -1.70 9.36 -61.77
CA ILE A 4 -0.85 8.89 -60.67
C ILE A 4 -1.69 8.98 -59.39
N ARG A 5 -2.16 7.82 -58.91
CA ARG A 5 -2.93 7.66 -57.67
C ARG A 5 -2.01 7.93 -56.48
N ARG A 6 -2.31 8.95 -55.68
CA ARG A 6 -1.64 9.16 -54.40
C ARG A 6 -2.23 8.18 -53.38
N LEU A 7 -1.39 7.28 -52.87
CA LEU A 7 -1.71 6.40 -51.74
C LEU A 7 -1.65 7.25 -50.47
N SER A 8 -2.80 7.52 -49.86
CA SER A 8 -2.87 8.15 -48.55
C SER A 8 -2.59 7.10 -47.48
N ALA A 9 -1.45 7.20 -46.79
CA ALA A 9 -1.15 6.39 -45.62
C ALA A 9 -2.03 6.85 -44.45
N GLY A 10 -2.95 5.99 -43.99
CA GLY A 10 -3.78 6.26 -42.83
C GLY A 10 -2.95 6.29 -41.55
N ALA A 11 -3.09 7.36 -40.75
CA ALA A 11 -2.49 7.45 -39.43
C ALA A 11 -3.26 6.53 -38.46
N ILE A 12 -2.62 5.44 -38.03
CA ILE A 12 -3.12 4.59 -36.94
C ILE A 12 -2.83 5.32 -35.62
N LEU A 13 -3.90 5.79 -34.96
CA LEU A 13 -3.82 6.37 -33.63
C LEU A 13 -3.71 5.23 -32.61
N LEU A 14 -2.49 4.98 -32.14
CA LEU A 14 -2.19 3.97 -31.11
C LEU A 14 -2.70 4.50 -29.77
N ILE A 15 -3.84 3.97 -29.29
CA ILE A 15 -4.33 4.25 -27.94
C ILE A 15 -3.48 3.42 -26.98
N LEU A 16 -2.53 4.07 -26.30
CA LEU A 16 -1.83 3.41 -25.18
C LEU A 16 -2.84 3.18 -24.05
N PRO A 17 -2.94 1.96 -23.49
CA PRO A 17 -3.67 1.78 -22.25
C PRO A 17 -2.91 2.54 -21.15
N LEU A 18 -3.58 3.52 -20.53
CA LEU A 18 -3.13 4.03 -19.24
C LEU A 18 -3.31 2.87 -18.25
N SER A 19 -2.21 2.21 -17.92
CA SER A 19 -2.16 1.35 -16.74
C SER A 19 -2.40 2.24 -15.54
N VAL A 20 -3.60 2.17 -14.96
CA VAL A 20 -3.85 2.71 -13.62
C VAL A 20 -3.12 1.77 -12.67
N MET A 21 -1.87 2.09 -12.36
CA MET A 21 -1.16 1.45 -11.27
C MET A 21 -1.90 1.84 -9.99
N ALA A 22 -2.41 0.85 -9.26
CA ALA A 22 -2.95 1.07 -7.94
C ALA A 22 -1.77 1.30 -6.99
N LEU A 23 -1.19 2.52 -7.03
CA LEU A 23 -0.40 2.99 -5.90
C LEU A 23 -1.30 2.82 -4.67
N LEU A 24 -0.81 2.12 -3.66
CA LEU A 24 -1.36 2.28 -2.32
C LEU A 24 -1.44 3.78 -2.06
N ALA A 25 -2.65 4.31 -1.97
CA ALA A 25 -2.89 5.74 -2.01
C ALA A 25 -2.51 6.46 -0.69
N GLY A 26 -1.92 5.73 0.26
CA GLY A 26 -1.56 6.24 1.56
C GLY A 26 -0.21 6.97 1.58
N GLU A 27 -0.11 7.96 2.44
CA GLU A 27 1.07 8.79 2.67
C GLU A 27 1.78 8.29 3.95
N ALA A 28 2.96 7.66 3.78
CA ALA A 28 3.69 7.05 4.90
C ALA A 28 4.05 8.04 6.02
N GLU A 29 4.24 9.31 5.68
CA GLU A 29 4.52 10.40 6.62
C GLU A 29 3.33 10.68 7.56
N ASP A 30 2.10 10.51 7.07
CA ASP A 30 0.87 10.62 7.86
C ASP A 30 0.55 9.31 8.59
N GLY A 31 0.99 8.18 8.06
CA GLY A 31 0.78 6.85 8.66
C GLY A 31 1.56 6.64 9.96
N LYS A 32 2.79 7.15 10.05
CA LYS A 32 3.63 6.98 11.24
C LYS A 32 2.98 7.51 12.54
N PRO A 33 2.51 8.78 12.62
CA PRO A 33 1.91 9.28 13.85
C PRO A 33 0.61 8.53 14.22
N LEU A 34 -0.17 8.10 13.24
CA LEU A 34 -1.36 7.28 13.46
C LEU A 34 -0.98 5.92 14.07
N HIS A 35 -0.03 5.22 13.44
CA HIS A 35 0.50 3.96 13.94
C HIS A 35 1.01 4.06 15.38
N ASP A 36 1.85 5.06 15.66
CA ASP A 36 2.45 5.25 16.98
C ASP A 36 1.40 5.52 18.06
N ASN A 37 0.36 6.28 17.73
CA ASN A 37 -0.70 6.63 18.66
C ASN A 37 -1.68 5.48 18.92
N PHE A 38 -2.01 4.69 17.90
CA PHE A 38 -3.14 3.76 17.94
C PHE A 38 -2.74 2.28 18.01
N CYS A 39 -1.59 1.89 17.47
CA CYS A 39 -1.18 0.49 17.37
C CYS A 39 -0.16 0.08 18.45
N MET A 40 0.77 0.98 18.79
CA MET A 40 1.95 0.62 19.59
C MET A 40 1.64 0.20 21.02
N GLY A 41 0.60 0.73 21.64
CA GLY A 41 0.20 0.32 22.99
C GLY A 41 -0.13 -1.17 23.07
N CYS A 42 -0.85 -1.69 22.07
CA CYS A 42 -1.15 -3.12 21.97
C CYS A 42 0.13 -3.91 21.63
N HIS A 43 0.93 -3.45 20.66
CA HIS A 43 2.15 -4.17 20.28
C HIS A 43 3.13 -4.34 21.43
N VAL A 44 3.40 -3.28 22.20
CA VAL A 44 4.22 -3.35 23.43
C VAL A 44 3.62 -4.33 24.44
N SER A 45 2.29 -4.39 24.58
CA SER A 45 1.66 -5.36 25.50
C SER A 45 1.79 -6.82 25.04
N VAL A 46 1.91 -7.06 23.73
CA VAL A 46 2.02 -8.40 23.13
C VAL A 46 3.46 -8.90 23.15
N VAL A 47 4.42 -8.06 22.75
CA VAL A 47 5.82 -8.46 22.59
C VAL A 47 6.74 -8.00 23.73
N GLY A 48 6.30 -7.05 24.55
CA GLY A 48 7.14 -6.36 25.52
C GLY A 48 8.08 -5.35 24.85
N GLY A 49 8.99 -4.74 25.62
CA GLY A 49 10.09 -3.93 25.10
C GLY A 49 9.70 -2.94 24.00
N ASP A 50 10.37 -3.05 22.86
CA ASP A 50 10.01 -2.32 21.64
C ASP A 50 8.90 -3.05 20.89
N GLY A 51 7.71 -2.44 20.86
CA GLY A 51 6.55 -2.98 20.13
C GLY A 51 6.80 -3.21 18.64
N GLY A 52 7.77 -2.52 18.04
CA GLY A 52 8.15 -2.67 16.63
C GLY A 52 8.73 -4.05 16.31
N GLU A 53 9.22 -4.80 17.30
CA GLU A 53 9.72 -6.16 17.10
C GLU A 53 8.66 -7.10 16.52
N ILE A 54 7.37 -6.78 16.70
CA ILE A 54 6.25 -7.55 16.14
C ILE A 54 6.35 -7.70 14.61
N TYR A 55 6.94 -6.72 13.92
CA TYR A 55 7.12 -6.69 12.46
C TYR A 55 8.38 -7.43 11.99
N LEU A 56 9.36 -7.60 12.87
CA LEU A 56 10.67 -8.17 12.54
C LEU A 56 10.75 -9.68 12.78
N ARG A 57 9.70 -10.28 13.35
CA ARG A 57 9.65 -11.72 13.65
C ARG A 57 9.94 -12.57 12.41
N GLU A 58 10.81 -13.58 12.58
CA GLU A 58 11.17 -14.52 11.49
C GLU A 58 9.94 -15.27 10.96
N ASN A 59 9.04 -15.66 11.85
CA ASN A 59 7.80 -16.38 11.55
C ASN A 59 6.60 -15.44 11.29
N ARG A 60 6.82 -14.20 10.83
CA ARG A 60 5.71 -13.28 10.51
C ARG A 60 4.80 -13.84 9.42
N ASN A 61 3.48 -13.77 9.62
CA ASN A 61 2.46 -14.30 8.70
C ASN A 61 2.13 -13.35 7.54
N VAL A 62 2.42 -12.06 7.68
CA VAL A 62 2.22 -11.06 6.62
C VAL A 62 3.32 -11.22 5.57
N LYS A 63 2.93 -11.60 4.35
CA LYS A 63 3.84 -11.92 3.23
C LYS A 63 3.54 -11.16 1.93
N THR A 64 2.44 -10.42 1.87
CA THR A 64 2.03 -9.60 0.73
C THR A 64 1.43 -8.30 1.22
N ILE A 65 1.27 -7.34 0.32
CA ILE A 65 0.67 -6.04 0.64
C ILE A 65 -0.79 -6.17 1.08
N GLU A 66 -1.58 -7.03 0.43
CA GLU A 66 -2.97 -7.29 0.82
C GLU A 66 -3.05 -7.96 2.19
N GLY A 67 -2.07 -8.83 2.50
CA GLY A 67 -1.93 -9.41 3.83
C GLY A 67 -1.62 -8.36 4.90
N LEU A 68 -0.83 -7.33 4.55
CA LEU A 68 -0.54 -6.21 5.45
C LEU A 68 -1.79 -5.34 5.67
N MET A 69 -2.53 -5.02 4.61
CA MET A 69 -3.80 -4.29 4.69
C MET A 69 -4.79 -5.01 5.60
N GLY A 70 -4.99 -6.31 5.40
CA GLY A 70 -5.87 -7.12 6.26
C GLY A 70 -5.39 -7.21 7.71
N ALA A 71 -4.08 -7.22 7.95
CA ALA A 71 -3.53 -7.20 9.30
C ALA A 71 -3.77 -5.85 10.00
N VAL A 72 -3.60 -4.73 9.30
CA VAL A 72 -3.85 -3.38 9.82
C VAL A 72 -5.32 -3.19 10.14
N ASP A 73 -6.22 -3.62 9.25
CA ASP A 73 -7.68 -3.60 9.48
C ASP A 73 -8.08 -4.42 10.71
N PHE A 74 -7.58 -5.65 10.83
CA PHE A 74 -7.77 -6.47 12.02
C PHE A 74 -7.27 -5.78 13.29
N CYS A 75 -6.09 -5.12 13.25
CA CYS A 75 -5.56 -4.40 14.39
C CYS A 75 -6.42 -3.19 14.78
N ASN A 76 -6.97 -2.45 13.81
CA ASN A 76 -7.88 -1.33 14.05
C ASN A 76 -9.13 -1.78 14.81
N ASP A 77 -9.71 -2.92 14.44
CA ASP A 77 -10.86 -3.51 15.13
C ASP A 77 -10.50 -3.95 16.56
N GLN A 78 -9.37 -4.64 16.73
CA GLN A 78 -8.95 -5.17 18.03
C GLN A 78 -8.59 -4.05 19.02
N ALA A 79 -7.94 -2.99 18.53
CA ALA A 79 -7.61 -1.80 19.31
C ALA A 79 -8.79 -0.82 19.45
N LYS A 80 -9.89 -1.04 18.70
CA LYS A 80 -11.09 -0.18 18.67
C LYS A 80 -10.77 1.28 18.37
N THR A 81 -9.87 1.50 17.44
CA THR A 81 -9.30 2.83 17.17
C THR A 81 -10.24 3.68 16.32
N GLY A 82 -11.09 3.05 15.50
CA GLY A 82 -12.11 3.74 14.71
C GLY A 82 -11.54 4.55 13.55
N LEU A 83 -10.32 4.20 13.11
CA LEU A 83 -9.67 4.82 11.96
C LEU A 83 -10.43 4.48 10.68
N ASN A 84 -10.50 5.45 9.78
CA ASN A 84 -11.13 5.29 8.47
C ASN A 84 -10.15 4.71 7.44
N ASN A 85 -10.66 4.30 6.28
CA ASN A 85 -9.85 3.60 5.27
C ASN A 85 -8.63 4.39 4.80
N TYR A 86 -8.71 5.73 4.68
CA TYR A 86 -7.55 6.54 4.26
C TYR A 86 -6.46 6.52 5.32
N GLU A 87 -6.84 6.67 6.60
CA GLU A 87 -5.90 6.58 7.72
C GLU A 87 -5.26 5.18 7.83
N LEU A 88 -6.02 4.12 7.51
CA LEU A 88 -5.49 2.77 7.46
C LEU A 88 -4.52 2.59 6.28
N ASP A 89 -4.83 3.16 5.11
CA ASP A 89 -3.95 3.14 3.95
C ASP A 89 -2.63 3.86 4.24
N ASP A 90 -2.66 4.99 4.95
CA ASP A 90 -1.45 5.71 5.40
C ASP A 90 -0.60 4.83 6.33
N ILE A 91 -1.22 4.15 7.31
CA ILE A 91 -0.52 3.20 8.19
C ILE A 91 0.08 2.05 7.39
N VAL A 92 -0.65 1.49 6.43
CA VAL A 92 -0.13 0.42 5.56
C VAL A 92 1.07 0.92 4.77
N ALA A 93 1.00 2.12 4.19
CA ALA A 93 2.11 2.73 3.46
C ALA A 93 3.35 2.88 4.36
N TYR A 94 3.17 3.43 5.58
CA TYR A 94 4.24 3.57 6.56
C TYR A 94 4.88 2.22 6.92
N LEU A 95 4.07 1.22 7.25
CA LEU A 95 4.56 -0.10 7.62
C LEU A 95 5.25 -0.79 6.45
N ASN A 96 4.72 -0.64 5.23
CA ASN A 96 5.32 -1.21 4.04
C ASN A 96 6.69 -0.60 3.78
N GLU A 97 6.79 0.73 3.75
CA GLU A 97 8.07 1.43 3.52
C GLU A 97 9.11 1.09 4.59
N THR A 98 8.70 1.03 5.86
CA THR A 98 9.63 0.89 6.99
C THR A 98 10.08 -0.56 7.21
N PHE A 99 9.17 -1.53 7.07
CA PHE A 99 9.42 -2.90 7.54
C PHE A 99 9.29 -3.99 6.48
N TYR A 100 8.38 -3.85 5.51
CA TYR A 100 8.01 -4.97 4.64
C TYR A 100 8.56 -4.88 3.23
N GLN A 101 8.58 -3.69 2.64
CA GLN A 101 9.10 -3.41 1.30
C GLN A 101 8.46 -4.29 0.22
N PHE A 102 7.16 -4.55 0.32
CA PHE A 102 6.43 -5.23 -0.72
C PHE A 102 6.29 -4.31 -1.94
N ASP A 103 6.45 -4.89 -3.12
CA ASP A 103 6.16 -4.22 -4.38
C ASP A 103 4.66 -3.91 -4.45
N THR A 104 4.33 -2.67 -4.83
CA THR A 104 2.95 -2.17 -4.98
C THR A 104 2.69 -1.65 -6.40
N ASP A 105 3.55 -2.04 -7.33
CA ASP A 105 3.48 -1.72 -8.76
C ASP A 105 2.59 -2.71 -9.53
#